data_AF-A0A4Q5PVI4-F1
#
_entry.id   AF-A0A4Q5PVI4-F1
#
_cell.length_a   1.000
_cell.length_b   1.000
_cell.length_c   1.000
_cell.angle_alpha   90.00
_cell.angle_beta   90.00
_cell.angle_gamma   90.00
#
_symmetry.space_group_name_H-M   'P 1'
#
loop_
_entity.id
_entity.type
_entity.pdbx_description
1 polymer ?
#
loop_
_entity_poly.entity_id
_entity_poly.type
_entity_poly.pdbx_seq_one_letter_code
_entity_poly.pdbx_strand_id
1 'polypeptide(L)'
;MIRNVIVSSVCFAVLAACSSQVNTPNPSASASAKPSPSASIASPSATPSANPSPSASATVPASKYNLPVKYLLRAECDANASKTAYEVKNNVFSYNTSFNTYGQDTTGEMKSINISTQQSEEIRQLVAAADLDTLAKADVKVDPNDPQTKECRTIDGFMISVDGKDKLFERNDRNFIHSEAYKKSIENLRDQLEAYKNKLTAREIEVNKDFDAKIGDAYTVKAENISLNVVSVQEDSRCPSNVACIQAGQASFNFSYMNKDKKEEFVLTSRAGSADLAMKKIDAYTFRLVKVLPANFRSDATPKTSDYTLTLRVEK
;
A
#
# COMPACT_ATOMS: atom_id res chain seq x y z
N MET A 1 -24.04 11.32 46.97
CA MET A 1 -24.12 9.97 46.36
C MET A 1 -22.76 9.66 45.75
N ILE A 2 -21.99 8.84 46.45
CA ILE A 2 -20.61 8.47 46.10
C ILE A 2 -20.68 7.26 45.17
N ARG A 3 -20.14 7.37 43.95
CA ARG A 3 -20.00 6.24 43.03
C ARG A 3 -18.54 5.77 43.03
N ASN A 4 -18.34 4.56 43.54
CA ASN A 4 -17.11 3.80 43.46
C ASN A 4 -16.75 3.52 42.00
N VAL A 5 -15.55 3.90 41.59
CA VAL A 5 -14.94 3.47 40.33
C VAL A 5 -13.92 2.39 40.69
N ILE A 6 -14.21 1.15 40.28
CA ILE A 6 -13.30 0.01 40.38
C ILE A 6 -12.37 0.10 39.16
N VAL A 7 -11.09 0.37 39.40
CA VAL A 7 -10.02 0.30 38.40
C VAL A 7 -9.40 -1.09 38.48
N SER A 8 -9.73 -1.96 37.54
CA SER A 8 -8.98 -3.22 37.36
C SER A 8 -7.63 -2.92 36.73
N SER A 9 -6.58 -2.97 37.55
CA SER A 9 -5.19 -3.06 37.09
C SER A 9 -4.94 -4.45 36.50
N VAL A 10 -4.64 -4.52 35.20
CA VAL A 10 -4.06 -5.72 34.59
C VAL A 10 -2.54 -5.56 34.64
N CYS A 11 -1.90 -6.34 35.51
CA CYS A 11 -0.45 -6.49 35.55
C CYS A 11 0.01 -7.30 34.33
N PHE A 12 0.87 -6.72 33.50
CA PHE A 12 1.69 -7.47 32.56
C PHE A 12 2.86 -8.11 33.32
N ALA A 13 2.78 -9.43 33.53
CA ALA A 13 3.92 -10.21 33.99
C ALA A 13 4.85 -10.48 32.80
N VAL A 14 6.07 -9.97 32.88
CA VAL A 14 7.18 -10.29 31.99
C VAL A 14 7.67 -11.70 32.32
N LEU A 15 7.49 -12.65 31.40
CA LEU A 15 8.12 -13.97 31.46
C LEU A 15 9.50 -13.90 30.80
N ALA A 16 10.53 -13.95 31.64
CA ALA A 16 11.90 -14.25 31.27
C ALA A 16 12.18 -15.74 31.57
N ALA A 17 12.57 -16.50 30.55
CA ALA A 17 13.20 -17.83 30.61
C ALA A 17 13.44 -18.29 29.15
N CYS A 18 14.50 -18.98 28.73
CA CYS A 18 15.68 -19.50 29.38
C CYS A 18 16.76 -19.66 28.29
N SER A 19 17.98 -19.28 28.62
CA SER A 19 19.21 -19.71 27.94
C SER A 19 19.32 -21.23 27.99
N SER A 20 19.67 -21.87 26.88
CA SER A 20 20.17 -23.24 26.86
C SER A 20 21.37 -23.30 25.92
N GLN A 21 22.55 -23.33 26.55
CA GLN A 21 23.80 -23.71 25.92
C GLN A 21 23.70 -25.17 25.44
N VAL A 22 24.05 -25.42 24.18
CA VAL A 22 24.43 -26.75 23.72
C VAL A 22 25.86 -26.67 23.20
N ASN A 23 26.79 -27.09 24.07
CA ASN A 23 28.12 -27.53 23.67
C ASN A 23 27.98 -28.84 22.90
N THR A 24 28.53 -28.93 21.70
CA THR A 24 28.99 -30.21 21.14
C THR A 24 30.38 -30.06 20.53
N PRO A 25 31.22 -31.11 20.57
CA PRO A 25 32.64 -31.00 20.35
C PRO A 25 33.04 -31.15 18.87
N ASN A 26 34.11 -30.43 18.55
CA ASN A 26 35.02 -30.62 17.42
C ASN A 26 35.45 -32.10 17.29
N PRO A 27 35.56 -32.63 16.06
CA PRO A 27 36.91 -32.98 15.63
C PRO A 27 37.22 -32.66 14.16
N SER A 28 38.41 -32.08 14.00
CA SER A 28 39.36 -32.23 12.91
C SER A 28 39.15 -33.45 12.00
N ALA A 29 39.02 -33.19 10.69
CA ALA A 29 39.52 -34.09 9.67
C ALA A 29 39.99 -33.28 8.46
N SER A 30 41.31 -33.25 8.30
CA SER A 30 42.05 -32.79 7.14
C SER A 30 41.94 -33.83 6.02
N ALA A 31 41.55 -33.43 4.81
CA ALA A 31 41.77 -34.21 3.62
C ALA A 31 42.03 -33.29 2.42
N SER A 32 43.29 -33.38 1.99
CA SER A 32 43.87 -32.79 0.79
C SER A 32 43.24 -33.42 -0.46
N ALA A 33 42.84 -32.60 -1.44
CA ALA A 33 42.55 -33.07 -2.80
C ALA A 33 43.20 -32.14 -3.83
N LYS A 34 44.00 -32.77 -4.70
CA LYS A 34 44.79 -32.24 -5.82
C LYS A 34 43.95 -31.46 -6.85
N PRO A 35 44.57 -30.52 -7.58
CA PRO A 35 44.01 -29.93 -8.78
C PRO A 35 44.20 -30.86 -9.99
N SER A 36 43.21 -30.93 -10.87
CA SER A 36 43.27 -31.58 -12.18
C SER A 36 42.25 -30.90 -13.12
N PRO A 37 42.35 -31.04 -14.45
CA PRO A 37 42.96 -30.04 -15.32
C PRO A 37 41.95 -29.29 -16.19
N SER A 38 42.45 -28.22 -16.81
CA SER A 38 41.83 -27.43 -17.87
C SER A 38 41.09 -28.26 -18.91
N ALA A 39 39.77 -28.05 -19.00
CA ALA A 39 38.98 -28.37 -20.18
C ALA A 39 38.64 -27.06 -20.91
N SER A 40 39.23 -26.94 -22.10
CA SER A 40 38.83 -26.04 -23.17
C SER A 40 37.34 -26.25 -23.48
N ILE A 41 36.53 -25.21 -23.30
CA ILE A 41 35.14 -25.16 -23.76
C ILE A 41 35.07 -24.10 -24.86
N ALA A 42 34.59 -24.56 -26.01
CA ALA A 42 34.46 -23.82 -27.25
C ALA A 42 33.56 -22.59 -27.13
N SER A 43 33.89 -21.58 -27.94
CA SER A 43 33.07 -20.39 -28.21
C SER A 43 31.62 -20.77 -28.54
N PRO A 44 30.62 -20.21 -27.83
CA PRO A 44 29.24 -20.27 -28.30
C PRO A 44 29.07 -19.32 -29.50
N SER A 45 28.71 -19.91 -30.64
CA SER A 45 28.19 -19.18 -31.80
C SER A 45 27.02 -18.28 -31.39
N ALA A 46 27.11 -17.02 -31.78
CA ALA A 46 26.04 -16.05 -31.65
C ALA A 46 24.78 -16.53 -32.39
N THR A 47 23.78 -17.00 -31.64
CA THR A 47 22.41 -17.11 -32.14
C THR A 47 21.82 -15.71 -32.28
N PRO A 48 21.20 -15.37 -33.43
CA PRO A 48 20.51 -14.10 -33.59
C PRO A 48 19.35 -14.04 -32.60
N SER A 49 19.45 -13.13 -31.63
CA SER A 49 18.38 -12.78 -30.71
C SER A 49 17.29 -12.07 -31.50
N ALA A 50 16.34 -12.83 -32.03
CA ALA A 50 15.11 -12.30 -32.59
C ALA A 50 14.36 -11.62 -31.44
N ASN A 51 14.42 -10.29 -31.42
CA ASN A 51 13.64 -9.45 -30.52
C ASN A 51 12.15 -9.78 -30.78
N PRO A 52 11.41 -10.41 -29.84
CA PRO A 52 10.03 -10.75 -30.09
C PRO A 52 9.27 -9.45 -30.32
N SER A 53 8.80 -9.28 -31.56
CA SER A 53 7.91 -8.21 -31.93
C SER A 53 6.74 -8.22 -30.94
N PRO A 54 6.39 -7.08 -30.29
CA PRO A 54 5.33 -7.05 -29.29
C PRO A 54 4.06 -7.58 -29.94
N SER A 55 3.70 -8.81 -29.54
CA SER A 55 2.52 -9.49 -30.05
C SER A 55 1.34 -8.60 -29.70
N ALA A 56 0.61 -8.15 -30.71
CA ALA A 56 -0.55 -7.30 -30.55
C ALA A 56 -1.52 -8.00 -29.57
N SER A 57 -1.57 -7.53 -28.32
CA SER A 57 -2.52 -8.01 -27.33
C SER A 57 -3.92 -7.84 -27.92
N ALA A 58 -4.64 -8.94 -28.08
CA ALA A 58 -6.01 -8.92 -28.53
C ALA A 58 -6.81 -8.01 -27.60
N THR A 59 -7.32 -6.89 -28.13
CA THR A 59 -8.12 -5.93 -27.37
C THR A 59 -9.43 -6.59 -26.97
N VAL A 60 -9.58 -6.93 -25.69
CA VAL A 60 -10.87 -7.39 -25.14
C VAL A 60 -11.89 -6.25 -25.32
N PRO A 61 -13.07 -6.49 -25.90
CA PRO A 61 -14.05 -5.44 -26.11
C PRO A 61 -14.55 -4.91 -24.76
N ALA A 62 -14.47 -3.59 -24.57
CA ALA A 62 -14.88 -2.92 -23.33
C ALA A 62 -16.35 -3.18 -22.95
N SER A 63 -17.20 -3.56 -23.92
CA SER A 63 -18.62 -3.85 -23.71
C SER A 63 -18.91 -5.04 -22.80
N LYS A 64 -17.95 -5.95 -22.57
CA LYS A 64 -18.09 -7.09 -21.63
C LYS A 64 -18.23 -6.62 -20.17
N TYR A 65 -17.56 -5.52 -19.83
CA TYR A 65 -17.41 -5.02 -18.47
C TYR A 65 -18.22 -3.75 -18.26
N ASN A 66 -19.09 -3.76 -17.25
CA ASN A 66 -19.97 -2.64 -16.94
C ASN A 66 -19.67 -2.08 -15.54
N LEU A 67 -20.02 -0.80 -15.35
CA LEU A 67 -20.09 -0.20 -14.02
C LEU A 67 -21.39 -0.68 -13.33
N PRO A 68 -21.43 -0.88 -12.00
CA PRO A 68 -20.42 -0.45 -11.04
C PRO A 68 -19.19 -1.36 -10.96
N VAL A 69 -18.06 -0.76 -10.57
CA VAL A 69 -16.85 -1.48 -10.17
C VAL A 69 -16.57 -1.11 -8.72
N LYS A 70 -16.43 -2.11 -7.85
CA LYS A 70 -16.11 -1.90 -6.43
C LYS A 70 -14.85 -2.66 -6.06
N TYR A 71 -13.94 -2.00 -5.35
CA TYR A 71 -12.85 -2.67 -4.64
C TYR A 71 -13.26 -2.85 -3.19
N LEU A 72 -13.24 -4.10 -2.72
CA LEU A 72 -13.79 -4.53 -1.45
C LEU A 72 -12.72 -5.21 -0.60
N LEU A 73 -12.79 -5.00 0.71
CA LEU A 73 -12.03 -5.77 1.70
C LEU A 73 -13.00 -6.42 2.67
N ARG A 74 -12.80 -7.71 2.95
CA ARG A 74 -13.57 -8.43 3.96
C ARG A 74 -12.64 -9.17 4.91
N ALA A 75 -13.07 -9.33 6.16
CA ALA A 75 -12.47 -10.31 7.05
C ALA A 75 -13.05 -11.70 6.73
N GLU A 76 -12.19 -12.67 6.44
CA GLU A 76 -12.60 -14.03 6.08
C GLU A 76 -13.56 -14.65 7.11
N CYS A 77 -13.33 -14.40 8.39
CA CYS A 77 -14.11 -14.95 9.49
C CYS A 77 -15.34 -14.11 9.88
N ASP A 78 -15.59 -12.99 9.21
CA ASP A 78 -16.81 -12.20 9.36
C ASP A 78 -17.35 -11.85 7.97
N ALA A 79 -18.21 -12.73 7.47
CA ALA A 79 -18.84 -12.59 6.15
C ALA A 79 -19.65 -11.30 6.00
N ASN A 80 -20.06 -10.67 7.11
CA ASN A 80 -20.84 -9.43 7.09
C ASN A 80 -19.96 -8.17 7.11
N ALA A 81 -18.68 -8.31 7.47
CA ALA A 81 -17.72 -7.20 7.53
C ALA A 81 -17.03 -6.99 6.18
N SER A 82 -17.78 -6.63 5.13
CA SER A 82 -17.20 -6.10 3.90
C SER A 82 -17.13 -4.57 3.94
N LYS A 83 -16.03 -4.00 3.46
CA LYS A 83 -15.80 -2.56 3.37
C LYS A 83 -15.42 -2.19 1.94
N THR A 84 -16.07 -1.16 1.41
CA THR A 84 -15.75 -0.61 0.09
C THR A 84 -14.63 0.40 0.22
N ALA A 85 -13.53 0.16 -0.49
CA ALA A 85 -12.41 1.09 -0.60
C ALA A 85 -12.61 2.07 -1.75
N TYR A 86 -13.04 1.56 -2.91
CA TYR A 86 -13.38 2.35 -4.10
C TYR A 86 -14.70 1.86 -4.70
N GLU A 87 -15.52 2.78 -5.20
CA GLU A 87 -16.69 2.46 -6.04
C GLU A 87 -16.78 3.46 -7.19
N VAL A 88 -16.96 2.94 -8.41
CA VAL A 88 -17.21 3.77 -9.59
C VAL A 88 -18.58 3.41 -10.13
N LYS A 89 -19.53 4.34 -10.05
CA LYS A 89 -20.93 4.13 -10.44
C LYS A 89 -21.55 5.43 -10.92
N ASN A 90 -22.29 5.40 -12.03
CA ASN A 90 -23.05 6.55 -12.54
C ASN A 90 -22.24 7.84 -12.66
N ASN A 91 -21.01 7.75 -13.22
CA ASN A 91 -20.09 8.89 -13.32
C ASN A 91 -19.70 9.53 -11.96
N VAL A 92 -19.77 8.74 -10.88
CA VAL A 92 -19.26 9.11 -9.56
C VAL A 92 -18.14 8.16 -9.19
N PHE A 93 -17.00 8.72 -8.83
CA PHE A 93 -15.89 8.00 -8.21
C PHE A 93 -15.95 8.23 -6.70
N SER A 94 -16.26 7.19 -5.95
CA SER A 94 -16.33 7.20 -4.49
C SER A 94 -15.13 6.45 -3.90
N TYR A 95 -14.54 7.00 -2.84
CA TYR A 95 -13.39 6.40 -2.16
C TYR A 95 -13.48 6.60 -0.65
N ASN A 96 -12.95 5.64 0.10
CA ASN A 96 -12.86 5.73 1.55
C ASN A 96 -11.59 6.50 1.95
N THR A 97 -11.73 7.51 2.80
CA THR A 97 -10.65 8.44 3.17
C THR A 97 -9.61 7.90 4.14
N SER A 98 -9.95 6.86 4.91
CA SER A 98 -9.03 6.26 5.89
C SER A 98 -8.51 4.91 5.43
N PHE A 99 -8.81 4.55 4.19
CA PHE A 99 -8.47 3.27 3.64
C PHE A 99 -6.96 3.18 3.38
N ASN A 100 -6.27 2.37 4.18
CA ASN A 100 -4.91 1.93 3.88
C ASN A 100 -4.94 0.51 3.29
N THR A 101 -3.94 0.19 2.47
CA THR A 101 -3.82 -1.09 1.75
C THR A 101 -3.78 -2.32 2.65
N TYR A 102 -3.66 -2.13 3.98
CA TYR A 102 -3.54 -3.18 4.98
C TYR A 102 -4.80 -3.38 5.84
N GLY A 103 -5.90 -2.65 5.55
CA GLY A 103 -7.19 -2.87 6.21
C GLY A 103 -7.23 -2.56 7.71
N GLN A 104 -6.25 -1.81 8.22
CA GLN A 104 -6.09 -1.55 9.66
C GLN A 104 -7.07 -0.49 10.19
N ASP A 105 -7.55 0.41 9.32
CA ASP A 105 -8.56 1.41 9.67
C ASP A 105 -9.63 1.48 8.59
N THR A 106 -10.85 1.13 8.95
CA THR A 106 -12.02 1.14 8.05
C THR A 106 -13.10 2.11 8.52
N THR A 107 -12.74 3.02 9.45
CA THR A 107 -13.67 4.01 10.00
C THR A 107 -13.83 5.24 9.10
N GLY A 108 -13.09 5.30 7.99
CA GLY A 108 -13.09 6.43 7.09
C GLY A 108 -14.43 6.66 6.40
N GLU A 109 -14.71 7.94 6.18
CA GLU A 109 -15.88 8.39 5.43
C GLU A 109 -15.67 8.14 3.92
N MET A 110 -16.74 7.75 3.23
CA MET A 110 -16.77 7.70 1.78
C MET A 110 -16.90 9.12 1.21
N LYS A 111 -15.88 9.58 0.49
CA LYS A 111 -15.95 10.79 -0.33
C LYS A 111 -16.33 10.43 -1.76
N SER A 112 -16.98 11.36 -2.46
CA SER A 112 -17.45 11.17 -3.83
C SER A 112 -17.04 12.34 -4.71
N ILE A 113 -16.60 12.05 -5.93
CA ILE A 113 -16.21 13.02 -6.95
C ILE A 113 -16.98 12.70 -8.23
N ASN A 114 -17.65 13.69 -8.80
CA ASN A 114 -18.23 13.55 -10.14
C ASN A 114 -17.10 13.48 -11.16
N ILE A 115 -17.13 12.46 -12.01
CA ILE A 115 -16.18 12.25 -13.11
C ILE A 115 -16.90 12.39 -14.44
N SER A 116 -16.17 12.73 -15.50
CA SER A 116 -16.74 12.83 -16.85
C SER A 116 -17.08 11.45 -17.42
N THR A 117 -17.90 11.41 -18.48
CA THR A 117 -18.17 10.17 -19.22
C THR A 117 -16.88 9.55 -19.78
N GLN A 118 -15.94 10.37 -20.26
CA GLN A 118 -14.64 9.90 -20.74
C GLN A 118 -13.84 9.25 -19.61
N GLN A 119 -13.85 9.87 -18.43
CA GLN A 119 -13.18 9.34 -17.23
C GLN A 119 -13.77 8.00 -16.77
N SER A 120 -15.10 7.85 -16.81
CA SER A 120 -15.75 6.56 -16.57
C SER A 120 -15.37 5.50 -17.60
N GLU A 121 -15.17 5.91 -18.86
CA GLU A 121 -14.74 5.01 -19.93
C GLU A 121 -13.28 4.57 -19.78
N GLU A 122 -12.38 5.47 -19.38
CA GLU A 122 -11.00 5.12 -19.03
C GLU A 122 -10.98 4.02 -17.95
N ILE A 123 -11.78 4.15 -16.88
CA ILE A 123 -11.89 3.13 -15.83
C ILE A 123 -12.44 1.80 -16.38
N ARG A 124 -13.45 1.83 -17.25
CA ARG A 124 -13.94 0.60 -17.91
C ARG A 124 -12.85 -0.08 -18.73
N GLN A 125 -12.01 0.67 -19.42
CA GLN A 125 -10.88 0.13 -20.16
C GLN A 125 -9.84 -0.51 -19.24
N LEU A 126 -9.55 0.07 -18.06
CA LEU A 126 -8.67 -0.55 -17.06
C LEU A 126 -9.21 -1.91 -16.60
N VAL A 127 -10.50 -1.98 -16.31
CA VAL A 127 -11.18 -3.23 -15.90
C VAL A 127 -11.18 -4.26 -17.03
N ALA A 128 -11.44 -3.82 -18.26
CA ALA A 128 -11.39 -4.70 -19.43
C ALA A 128 -9.98 -5.24 -19.69
N ALA A 129 -8.94 -4.42 -19.49
CA ALA A 129 -7.54 -4.81 -19.63
C ALA A 129 -7.08 -5.80 -18.55
N ALA A 130 -7.68 -5.75 -17.36
CA ALA A 130 -7.42 -6.72 -16.29
C ALA A 130 -8.00 -8.13 -16.60
N ASP A 131 -9.08 -8.18 -17.39
CA ASP A 131 -9.81 -9.37 -17.85
C ASP A 131 -9.96 -10.49 -16.79
N LEU A 132 -10.31 -10.11 -15.56
CA LEU A 132 -10.36 -11.02 -14.40
C LEU A 132 -11.28 -12.23 -14.63
N ASP A 133 -12.35 -12.09 -15.43
CA ASP A 133 -13.24 -13.19 -15.79
C ASP A 133 -12.55 -14.28 -16.60
N THR A 134 -11.64 -13.91 -17.51
CA THR A 134 -10.88 -14.90 -18.28
C THR A 134 -9.82 -15.56 -17.41
N LEU A 135 -9.11 -14.77 -16.60
CA LEU A 135 -8.07 -15.29 -15.71
C LEU A 135 -8.62 -16.24 -14.64
N ALA A 136 -9.78 -15.94 -14.07
CA ALA A 136 -10.44 -16.78 -13.05
C ALA A 136 -10.89 -18.16 -13.57
N LYS A 137 -11.02 -18.35 -14.90
CA LYS A 137 -11.37 -19.67 -15.47
C LYS A 137 -10.25 -20.71 -15.30
N ALA A 138 -9.03 -20.26 -15.04
CA ALA A 138 -7.89 -21.11 -14.78
C ALA A 138 -7.73 -21.46 -13.29
N ASP A 139 -8.58 -20.95 -12.41
CA ASP A 139 -8.48 -21.17 -10.97
C ASP A 139 -8.82 -22.62 -10.61
N VAL A 140 -8.06 -23.18 -9.67
CA VAL A 140 -8.27 -24.53 -9.17
C VAL A 140 -9.08 -24.46 -7.89
N LYS A 141 -10.25 -25.09 -7.87
CA LYS A 141 -11.07 -25.17 -6.66
C LYS A 141 -10.35 -26.02 -5.60
N VAL A 142 -10.28 -25.51 -4.38
CA VAL A 142 -9.74 -26.23 -3.22
C VAL A 142 -10.80 -27.19 -2.68
N ASP A 143 -10.40 -28.41 -2.28
CA ASP A 143 -11.32 -29.36 -1.67
C ASP A 143 -11.77 -28.83 -0.30
N PRO A 144 -13.08 -28.79 0.00
CA PRO A 144 -13.56 -28.36 1.32
C PRO A 144 -12.99 -29.14 2.51
N ASN A 145 -12.46 -30.35 2.28
CA ASN A 145 -11.84 -31.20 3.29
C ASN A 145 -10.32 -31.01 3.40
N ASP A 146 -9.69 -30.25 2.50
CA ASP A 146 -8.26 -29.97 2.59
C ASP A 146 -7.96 -29.20 3.89
N PRO A 147 -6.89 -29.55 4.64
CA PRO A 147 -6.54 -28.86 5.87
C PRO A 147 -6.33 -27.35 5.64
N GLN A 148 -7.15 -26.52 6.28
CA GLN A 148 -7.04 -25.06 6.25
C GLN A 148 -6.62 -24.50 7.62
N THR A 149 -5.85 -23.42 7.63
CA THR A 149 -5.45 -22.72 8.87
C THR A 149 -6.67 -22.08 9.55
N LYS A 150 -6.80 -22.08 10.88
CA LYS A 150 -7.93 -21.39 11.54
C LYS A 150 -7.78 -19.86 11.64
N GLU A 151 -6.69 -19.32 11.12
CA GLU A 151 -6.38 -17.88 11.20
C GLU A 151 -7.33 -17.07 10.34
N CYS A 152 -7.84 -15.94 10.85
CA CYS A 152 -8.60 -14.99 10.04
C CYS A 152 -7.66 -14.24 9.11
N ARG A 153 -8.03 -14.11 7.83
CA ARG A 153 -7.30 -13.30 6.84
C ARG A 153 -8.16 -12.15 6.34
N THR A 154 -7.51 -11.13 5.82
CA THR A 154 -8.17 -10.11 5.01
C THR A 154 -8.22 -10.60 3.58
N ILE A 155 -9.42 -10.64 3.00
CA ILE A 155 -9.64 -10.93 1.59
C ILE A 155 -9.93 -9.61 0.89
N ASP A 156 -9.10 -9.28 -0.11
CA ASP A 156 -9.32 -8.18 -1.03
C ASP A 156 -9.82 -8.71 -2.38
N GLY A 157 -10.64 -7.90 -3.05
CA GLY A 157 -11.21 -8.30 -4.33
C GLY A 157 -12.03 -7.23 -5.01
N PHE A 158 -12.46 -7.54 -6.22
CA PHE A 158 -13.29 -6.68 -7.05
C PHE A 158 -14.68 -7.24 -7.25
N MET A 159 -15.71 -6.43 -7.05
CA MET A 159 -17.05 -6.72 -7.55
C MET A 159 -17.27 -5.93 -8.85
N ILE A 160 -17.44 -6.66 -9.95
CA ILE A 160 -17.53 -6.10 -11.31
C ILE A 160 -18.75 -6.70 -12.02
N SER A 161 -19.48 -5.87 -12.76
CA SER A 161 -20.55 -6.36 -13.63
C SER A 161 -19.99 -6.90 -14.94
N VAL A 162 -20.08 -8.22 -15.14
CA VAL A 162 -19.62 -8.94 -16.34
C VAL A 162 -20.83 -9.50 -17.06
N ASP A 163 -21.05 -9.09 -18.31
CA ASP A 163 -22.23 -9.47 -19.10
C ASP A 163 -23.56 -9.19 -18.36
N GLY A 164 -23.61 -8.07 -17.63
CA GLY A 164 -24.76 -7.64 -16.85
C GLY A 164 -24.98 -8.38 -15.53
N LYS A 165 -24.04 -9.24 -15.12
CA LYS A 165 -24.08 -9.95 -13.84
C LYS A 165 -22.93 -9.53 -12.94
N ASP A 166 -23.23 -9.18 -11.70
CA ASP A 166 -22.20 -8.88 -10.72
C ASP A 166 -21.43 -10.15 -10.35
N LYS A 167 -20.12 -10.10 -10.52
CA LYS A 167 -19.17 -11.14 -10.15
C LYS A 167 -18.17 -10.58 -9.17
N LEU A 168 -17.81 -11.41 -8.19
CA LEU A 168 -16.81 -11.11 -7.20
C LEU A 168 -15.53 -11.88 -7.54
N PHE A 169 -14.43 -11.15 -7.63
CA PHE A 169 -13.08 -11.63 -7.94
C PHE A 169 -12.20 -11.39 -6.73
N GLU A 170 -12.02 -12.41 -5.90
CA GLU A 170 -11.21 -12.35 -4.69
C GLU A 170 -9.77 -12.76 -5.01
N ARG A 171 -8.77 -12.12 -4.39
CA ARG A 171 -7.35 -12.41 -4.64
C ARG A 171 -6.80 -13.53 -3.74
N ASN A 172 -7.34 -13.61 -2.53
CA ASN A 172 -6.75 -14.37 -1.42
C ASN A 172 -7.81 -15.20 -0.69
N ASP A 173 -8.87 -15.61 -1.38
CA ASP A 173 -9.83 -16.57 -0.82
C ASP A 173 -9.21 -17.97 -0.70
N ARG A 174 -9.90 -18.87 0.02
CA ARG A 174 -9.45 -20.26 0.23
C ARG A 174 -10.21 -21.29 -0.59
N ASN A 175 -11.24 -20.85 -1.29
CA ASN A 175 -12.03 -21.71 -2.14
C ASN A 175 -11.29 -21.98 -3.46
N PHE A 176 -10.34 -21.12 -3.82
CA PHE A 176 -9.60 -21.17 -5.07
C PHE A 176 -8.09 -20.98 -4.88
N ILE A 177 -7.31 -21.73 -5.64
CA ILE A 177 -5.90 -21.47 -5.89
C ILE A 177 -5.82 -20.65 -7.17
N HIS A 178 -5.57 -19.35 -7.02
CA HIS A 178 -5.46 -18.44 -8.15
C HIS A 178 -4.07 -18.45 -8.79
N SER A 179 -4.03 -18.27 -10.11
CA SER A 179 -2.78 -18.08 -10.85
C SER A 179 -2.07 -16.77 -10.46
N GLU A 180 -0.74 -16.73 -10.65
CA GLU A 180 0.04 -15.50 -10.42
C GLU A 180 -0.38 -14.35 -11.37
N ALA A 181 -0.79 -14.69 -12.59
CA ALA A 181 -1.33 -13.72 -13.54
C ALA A 181 -2.61 -13.04 -13.02
N TYR A 182 -3.51 -13.83 -12.43
CA TYR A 182 -4.74 -13.33 -11.81
C TYR A 182 -4.45 -12.39 -10.63
N LYS A 183 -3.60 -12.84 -9.69
CA LYS A 183 -3.22 -12.03 -8.51
C LYS A 183 -2.60 -10.70 -8.91
N LYS A 184 -1.67 -10.73 -9.87
CA LYS A 184 -1.02 -9.52 -10.39
C LYS A 184 -2.01 -8.60 -11.11
N SER A 185 -3.01 -9.15 -11.81
CA SER A 185 -4.04 -8.37 -12.47
C SER A 185 -4.93 -7.61 -11.46
N ILE A 186 -5.31 -8.25 -10.35
CA ILE A 186 -6.02 -7.58 -9.24
C ILE A 186 -5.16 -6.46 -8.64
N GLU A 187 -3.89 -6.74 -8.33
CA GLU A 187 -2.97 -5.74 -7.77
C GLU A 187 -2.83 -4.53 -8.70
N ASN A 188 -2.61 -4.78 -9.99
CA ASN A 188 -2.47 -3.72 -10.98
C ASN A 188 -3.75 -2.89 -11.10
N LEU A 189 -4.93 -3.51 -11.16
CA LEU A 189 -6.21 -2.78 -11.23
C LEU A 189 -6.44 -1.92 -9.99
N ARG A 190 -6.12 -2.44 -8.79
CA ARG A 190 -6.19 -1.68 -7.53
C ARG A 190 -5.26 -0.47 -7.58
N ASP A 191 -4.00 -0.69 -7.95
CA ASP A 191 -2.99 0.37 -7.99
C ASP A 191 -3.34 1.45 -9.03
N GLN A 192 -3.93 1.06 -10.16
CA GLN A 192 -4.44 1.99 -11.17
C GLN A 192 -5.63 2.82 -10.66
N LEU A 193 -6.58 2.22 -9.92
CA LEU A 193 -7.69 2.98 -9.32
C LEU A 193 -7.21 3.94 -8.23
N GLU A 194 -6.21 3.54 -7.44
CA GLU A 194 -5.58 4.40 -6.46
C GLU A 194 -4.84 5.57 -7.13
N ALA A 195 -4.08 5.32 -8.20
CA ALA A 195 -3.48 6.37 -9.01
C ALA A 195 -4.55 7.31 -9.62
N TYR A 196 -5.68 6.75 -10.04
CA TYR A 196 -6.81 7.51 -10.55
C TYR A 196 -7.44 8.40 -9.50
N LYS A 197 -7.68 7.88 -8.28
CA LYS A 197 -8.11 8.67 -7.12
C LYS A 197 -7.16 9.84 -6.90
N ASN A 198 -5.86 9.56 -6.82
CA ASN A 198 -4.83 10.58 -6.57
C ASN A 198 -4.81 11.65 -7.66
N LYS A 199 -5.02 11.28 -8.92
CA LYS A 199 -5.18 12.24 -10.03
C LYS A 199 -6.41 13.14 -9.85
N LEU A 200 -7.53 12.60 -9.37
CA LEU A 200 -8.77 13.36 -9.15
C LEU A 200 -8.72 14.26 -7.92
N THR A 201 -8.00 13.85 -6.88
CA THR A 201 -7.91 14.57 -5.59
C THR A 201 -6.65 15.44 -5.48
N ALA A 202 -5.74 15.36 -6.46
CA ALA A 202 -4.49 16.09 -6.44
C ALA A 202 -4.72 17.60 -6.30
N ARG A 203 -4.10 18.17 -5.26
CA ARG A 203 -4.01 19.62 -5.10
C ARG A 203 -2.76 20.15 -5.76
N GLU A 204 -2.91 21.21 -6.52
CA GLU A 204 -1.77 21.90 -7.10
C GLU A 204 -0.99 22.64 -6.02
N ILE A 205 0.34 22.52 -6.09
CA ILE A 205 1.28 23.20 -5.20
C ILE A 205 2.34 23.95 -6.01
N GLU A 206 2.92 24.98 -5.39
CA GLU A 206 3.97 25.80 -5.98
C GLU A 206 5.34 25.42 -5.41
N VAL A 207 6.37 25.40 -6.27
CA VAL A 207 7.76 25.22 -5.85
C VAL A 207 8.21 26.41 -4.99
N ASN A 208 9.03 26.16 -3.98
CA ASN A 208 9.56 27.11 -3.01
C ASN A 208 8.51 27.80 -2.12
N LYS A 209 7.26 27.30 -2.10
CA LYS A 209 6.23 27.74 -1.16
C LYS A 209 5.90 26.63 -0.18
N ASP A 210 5.63 27.03 1.07
CA ASP A 210 5.08 26.12 2.06
C ASP A 210 3.62 25.81 1.73
N PHE A 211 3.22 24.56 1.95
CA PHE A 211 1.82 24.15 1.84
C PHE A 211 1.49 23.13 2.92
N ASP A 212 0.22 23.14 3.33
CA ASP A 212 -0.28 22.19 4.31
C ASP A 212 -0.75 20.91 3.62
N ALA A 213 -0.22 19.80 4.14
CA ALA A 213 -0.47 18.47 3.67
C ALA A 213 -1.20 17.60 4.70
N LYS A 214 -2.10 16.74 4.23
CA LYS A 214 -2.85 15.77 5.04
C LYS A 214 -2.47 14.36 4.62
N ILE A 215 -2.53 13.43 5.57
CA ILE A 215 -2.30 12.01 5.27
C ILE A 215 -3.38 11.50 4.31
N GLY A 216 -2.98 10.75 3.29
CA GLY A 216 -3.84 10.21 2.24
C GLY A 216 -4.10 11.17 1.07
N ASP A 217 -3.71 12.44 1.18
CA ASP A 217 -3.91 13.42 0.11
C ASP A 217 -2.75 13.40 -0.90
N ALA A 218 -3.10 13.72 -2.14
CA ALA A 218 -2.19 13.84 -3.27
C ALA A 218 -1.93 15.32 -3.62
N TYR A 219 -0.71 15.62 -4.03
CA TYR A 219 -0.28 16.95 -4.44
C TYR A 219 0.47 16.88 -5.77
N THR A 220 0.31 17.90 -6.61
CA THR A 220 0.99 17.97 -7.90
C THR A 220 1.68 19.31 -8.11
N VAL A 221 2.89 19.26 -8.67
CA VAL A 221 3.60 20.45 -9.16
C VAL A 221 3.33 20.55 -10.66
N LYS A 222 2.41 21.43 -11.08
CA LYS A 222 1.90 21.48 -12.47
C LYS A 222 3.00 21.59 -13.54
N ALA A 223 4.03 22.40 -13.28
CA ALA A 223 5.05 22.68 -14.28
C ALA A 223 5.84 21.43 -14.70
N GLU A 224 5.90 20.39 -13.87
CA GLU A 224 6.85 19.28 -14.04
C GLU A 224 6.24 17.88 -13.89
N ASN A 225 4.90 17.77 -13.85
CA ASN A 225 4.17 16.49 -13.74
C ASN A 225 4.64 15.62 -12.56
N ILE A 226 5.03 16.26 -11.46
CA ILE A 226 5.42 15.59 -10.22
C ILE A 226 4.19 15.39 -9.36
N SER A 227 4.02 14.17 -8.84
CA SER A 227 3.03 13.84 -7.83
C SER A 227 3.72 13.44 -6.53
N LEU A 228 3.22 14.00 -5.42
CA LEU A 228 3.64 13.70 -4.07
C LEU A 228 2.41 13.25 -3.27
N ASN A 229 2.48 12.08 -2.65
CA ASN A 229 1.45 11.57 -1.76
C ASN A 229 2.01 11.41 -0.36
N VAL A 230 1.24 11.85 0.64
CA VAL A 230 1.56 11.57 2.05
C VAL A 230 0.86 10.27 2.43
N VAL A 231 1.61 9.18 2.47
CA VAL A 231 1.03 7.82 2.52
C VAL A 231 0.53 7.48 3.92
N SER A 232 1.40 7.60 4.93
CA SER A 232 1.08 7.18 6.28
C SER A 232 2.00 7.82 7.32
N VAL A 233 1.56 7.76 8.58
CA VAL A 233 2.46 7.91 9.73
C VAL A 233 3.25 6.61 9.85
N GLN A 234 4.58 6.70 9.88
CA GLN A 234 5.45 5.55 10.11
C GLN A 234 5.71 5.37 11.60
N GLU A 235 5.96 6.47 12.32
CA GLU A 235 6.20 6.49 13.76
C GLU A 235 5.83 7.87 14.31
N ASP A 236 5.29 7.93 15.53
CA ASP A 236 5.26 9.14 16.33
C ASP A 236 5.60 8.82 17.79
N SER A 237 6.80 9.23 18.20
CA SER A 237 7.34 9.08 19.55
C SER A 237 7.57 10.44 20.22
N ARG A 238 6.97 11.53 19.70
CA ARG A 238 7.09 12.87 20.29
C ARG A 238 6.60 12.87 21.74
N CYS A 239 7.28 13.66 22.58
CA CYS A 239 6.98 13.71 24.01
C CYS A 239 5.60 14.33 24.25
N PRO A 240 4.67 13.64 24.95
CA PRO A 240 3.39 14.23 25.30
C PRO A 240 3.54 15.45 26.22
N SER A 241 2.66 16.43 26.11
CA SER A 241 2.72 17.70 26.86
C SER A 241 2.57 17.55 28.38
N ASN A 242 2.04 16.42 28.85
CA ASN A 242 1.83 16.11 30.26
C ASN A 242 2.85 15.10 30.82
N VAL A 243 3.95 14.84 30.09
CA VAL A 243 5.01 13.89 30.48
C VAL A 243 6.37 14.56 30.33
N ALA A 244 7.29 14.25 31.25
CA ALA A 244 8.69 14.65 31.13
C ALA A 244 9.50 13.54 30.47
N CYS A 245 9.91 13.72 29.22
CA CYS A 245 10.73 12.74 28.51
C CYS A 245 12.22 13.02 28.69
N ILE A 246 13.01 11.95 28.79
CA ILE A 246 14.47 12.03 28.90
C ILE A 246 15.12 12.26 27.51
N GLN A 247 14.47 11.79 26.44
CA GLN A 247 14.96 11.89 25.07
C GLN A 247 14.01 12.71 24.20
N ALA A 248 14.56 13.40 23.20
CA ALA A 248 13.77 14.09 22.19
C ALA A 248 13.12 13.05 21.26
N GLY A 249 11.78 13.00 21.30
CA GLY A 249 11.00 12.17 20.40
C GLY A 249 11.00 12.67 18.95
N GLN A 250 10.40 11.90 18.06
CA GLN A 250 10.35 12.19 16.62
C GLN A 250 9.00 11.82 16.01
N ALA A 251 8.70 12.35 14.83
CA ALA A 251 7.60 11.87 14.01
C ALA A 251 8.06 11.65 12.57
N SER A 252 7.79 10.46 12.04
CA SER A 252 8.24 9.98 10.74
C SER A 252 7.04 9.67 9.85
N PHE A 253 7.10 10.10 8.60
CA PHE A 253 6.00 9.95 7.65
C PHE A 253 6.51 9.33 6.35
N ASN A 254 5.74 8.38 5.81
CA ASN A 254 6.01 7.78 4.51
C ASN A 254 5.41 8.66 3.41
N PHE A 255 6.21 8.90 2.37
CA PHE A 255 5.82 9.63 1.18
C PHE A 255 6.03 8.76 -0.06
N SER A 256 5.19 8.96 -1.06
CA SER A 256 5.39 8.40 -2.41
C SER A 256 5.56 9.55 -3.38
N TYR A 257 6.69 9.55 -4.10
CA TYR A 257 6.99 10.44 -5.21
C TYR A 257 6.76 9.71 -6.53
N MET A 258 6.16 10.42 -7.49
CA MET A 258 6.03 9.94 -8.86
C MET A 258 6.36 11.06 -9.84
N ASN A 259 7.22 10.77 -10.81
CA ASN A 259 7.53 11.65 -11.94
C ASN A 259 7.65 10.81 -13.20
N LYS A 260 6.68 10.98 -14.10
CA LYS A 260 6.48 10.10 -15.27
C LYS A 260 6.42 8.65 -14.80
N ASP A 261 7.38 7.82 -15.20
CA ASP A 261 7.43 6.38 -14.90
C ASP A 261 8.27 6.04 -13.66
N LYS A 262 8.90 7.05 -13.02
CA LYS A 262 9.72 6.83 -11.82
C LYS A 262 8.85 6.97 -10.58
N LYS A 263 8.74 5.89 -9.81
CA LYS A 263 8.15 5.86 -8.47
C LYS A 263 9.26 5.70 -7.42
N GLU A 264 9.26 6.53 -6.39
CA GLU A 264 10.18 6.43 -5.25
C GLU A 264 9.41 6.62 -3.95
N GLU A 265 9.59 5.73 -2.98
CA GLU A 265 9.06 5.88 -1.62
C GLU A 265 10.17 6.37 -0.70
N PHE A 266 9.86 7.30 0.21
CA PHE A 266 10.83 7.89 1.12
C PHE A 266 10.19 8.32 2.43
N VAL A 267 11.04 8.56 3.43
CA VAL A 267 10.62 9.00 4.77
C VAL A 267 11.17 10.39 5.03
N LEU A 268 10.34 11.27 5.58
CA LEU A 268 10.79 12.50 6.23
C LEU A 268 10.48 12.42 7.73
N THR A 269 11.44 12.81 8.55
CA THR A 269 11.36 12.76 10.01
C THR A 269 11.51 14.15 10.61
N SER A 270 10.56 14.54 11.45
CA SER A 270 10.66 15.73 12.30
C SER A 270 11.33 15.34 13.62
N ARG A 271 12.56 15.80 13.82
CA ARG A 271 13.34 15.59 15.05
C ARG A 271 14.13 16.85 15.40
N ALA A 272 14.06 17.27 16.66
CA ALA A 272 14.79 18.44 17.13
C ALA A 272 16.31 18.25 16.96
N GLY A 273 16.97 19.22 16.32
CA GLY A 273 18.41 19.19 16.07
C GLY A 273 18.86 18.34 14.87
N SER A 274 17.93 17.71 14.13
CA SER A 274 18.25 16.84 12.98
C SER A 274 17.50 17.27 11.72
N ALA A 275 17.84 18.46 11.21
CA ALA A 275 17.17 19.06 10.05
C ALA A 275 17.39 18.26 8.75
N ASP A 276 18.46 17.47 8.68
CA ASP A 276 18.79 16.57 7.58
C ASP A 276 17.77 15.44 7.42
N LEU A 277 17.23 14.90 8.53
CA LEU A 277 16.20 13.86 8.50
C LEU A 277 14.84 14.38 8.00
N ALA A 278 14.63 15.69 8.08
CA ALA A 278 13.44 16.35 7.57
C ALA A 278 13.55 16.69 6.07
N MET A 279 14.62 16.26 5.40
CA MET A 279 14.89 16.56 3.99
C MET A 279 15.18 15.29 3.18
N LYS A 280 14.67 15.25 1.95
CA LYS A 280 15.05 14.22 0.98
C LYS A 280 15.22 14.87 -0.40
N LYS A 281 16.37 14.62 -1.03
CA LYS A 281 16.60 14.99 -2.43
C LYS A 281 16.23 13.83 -3.36
N ILE A 282 15.40 14.11 -4.35
CA ILE A 282 15.04 13.17 -5.43
C ILE A 282 15.15 13.95 -6.74
N ASP A 283 16.05 13.50 -7.61
CA ASP A 283 16.37 14.18 -8.86
C ASP A 283 16.78 15.65 -8.63
N ALA A 284 16.09 16.60 -9.27
CA ALA A 284 16.33 18.04 -9.12
C ALA A 284 15.61 18.65 -7.91
N TYR A 285 14.89 17.87 -7.11
CA TYR A 285 14.00 18.38 -6.08
C TYR A 285 14.45 18.02 -4.68
N THR A 286 14.23 18.94 -3.74
CA THR A 286 14.38 18.71 -2.31
C THR A 286 13.03 18.84 -1.62
N PHE A 287 12.57 17.75 -1.04
CA PHE A 287 11.35 17.70 -0.23
C PHE A 287 11.72 17.98 1.21
N ARG A 288 11.07 18.96 1.84
CA ARG A 288 11.32 19.38 3.22
C ARG A 288 10.05 19.27 4.05
N LEU A 289 10.15 18.59 5.19
CA LEU A 289 9.14 18.62 6.25
C LEU A 289 9.42 19.81 7.17
N VAL A 290 8.63 20.87 7.02
CA VAL A 290 8.81 22.13 7.76
C VAL A 290 8.18 22.05 9.15
N LYS A 291 6.97 21.48 9.24
CA LYS A 291 6.20 21.43 10.49
C LYS A 291 5.29 20.21 10.54
N VAL A 292 5.02 19.74 11.75
CA VAL A 292 4.03 18.69 12.04
C VAL A 292 3.04 19.21 13.06
N LEU A 293 1.76 19.11 12.76
CA LEU A 293 0.65 19.35 13.67
C LEU A 293 -0.13 18.05 13.91
N PRO A 294 -0.69 17.82 15.12
CA PRO A 294 -0.57 18.68 16.30
C PRO A 294 0.88 18.72 16.80
N ALA A 295 1.36 19.87 17.29
CA ALA A 295 2.75 20.03 17.71
C ALA A 295 3.05 19.25 19.01
N ASN A 296 2.07 19.24 19.91
CA ASN A 296 2.07 18.48 21.15
C ASN A 296 0.74 17.71 21.25
N PHE A 297 0.76 16.55 21.91
CA PHE A 297 -0.44 15.80 22.27
C PHE A 297 -0.34 15.35 23.73
N ARG A 298 -1.45 14.90 24.31
CA ARG A 298 -1.44 14.36 25.68
C ARG A 298 -1.29 12.84 25.63
N SER A 299 -0.70 12.25 26.67
CA SER A 299 -0.49 10.80 26.73
C SER A 299 -1.79 9.99 26.78
N ASP A 300 -2.90 10.62 27.18
CA ASP A 300 -4.25 10.06 27.19
C ASP A 300 -5.02 10.32 25.88
N ALA A 301 -4.40 10.99 24.90
CA ALA A 301 -5.00 11.37 23.63
C ALA A 301 -3.99 11.24 22.47
N THR A 302 -3.71 9.99 22.08
CA THR A 302 -2.89 9.70 20.90
C THR A 302 -3.57 10.28 19.65
N PRO A 303 -2.85 11.11 18.85
CA PRO A 303 -3.40 11.64 17.61
C PRO A 303 -3.79 10.53 16.66
N LYS A 304 -4.97 10.66 16.05
CA LYS A 304 -5.39 9.80 14.95
C LYS A 304 -4.67 10.23 13.67
N THR A 305 -4.55 9.33 12.70
CA THR A 305 -3.97 9.63 11.38
C THR A 305 -4.60 10.86 10.71
N SER A 306 -5.91 11.06 10.87
CA SER A 306 -6.66 12.21 10.36
C SER A 306 -6.28 13.56 11.00
N ASP A 307 -5.75 13.53 12.22
CA ASP A 307 -5.44 14.73 13.00
C ASP A 307 -4.16 15.41 12.50
N TYR A 308 -3.31 14.67 11.79
CA TYR A 308 -2.04 15.18 11.31
C TYR A 308 -2.22 16.22 10.20
N THR A 309 -1.47 17.31 10.31
CA THR A 309 -1.22 18.26 9.21
C THR A 309 0.29 18.47 9.12
N LEU A 310 0.86 18.27 7.94
CA LEU A 310 2.28 18.46 7.68
C LEU A 310 2.45 19.75 6.89
N THR A 311 3.26 20.70 7.34
CA THR A 311 3.69 21.79 6.45
C THR A 311 4.90 21.32 5.68
N LEU A 312 4.79 21.27 4.37
CA LEU A 312 5.82 20.79 3.45
C LEU A 312 6.30 21.91 2.55
N ARG A 313 7.52 21.77 2.04
CA ARG A 313 8.06 22.60 0.97
C ARG A 313 8.75 21.71 -0.06
N VAL A 314 8.54 22.03 -1.33
CA VAL A 314 9.26 21.43 -2.46
C VAL A 314 10.20 22.48 -3.03
N GLU A 315 11.51 22.25 -2.96
CA GLU A 315 12.57 23.15 -3.44
C GLU A 315 13.22 22.55 -4.69
N LYS A 316 13.80 23.39 -5.56
CA LYS A 316 14.52 22.99 -6.78
C LYS A 316 15.95 23.51 -6.77
#